data_AF-A0A6V7HRY1-F1
#
_entry.id   AF-A0A6V7HRY1-F1
#
_cell.length_a   1.000
_cell.length_b   1.000
_cell.length_c   1.000
_cell.angle_alpha   90.00
_cell.angle_beta   90.00
_cell.angle_gamma   90.00
#
_symmetry.space_group_name_H-M   'P 1'
#
loop_
_entity.id
_entity.type
_entity.pdbx_description
1 polymer ?
#
loop_
_entity_poly.entity_id
_entity_poly.type
_entity_poly.pdbx_seq_one_letter_code
_entity_poly.pdbx_strand_id
1 'polypeptide(L)'
;ACGVSAAVAYYNNVACINFARGKPISAAFYLQKALEENRKAIESVRVKDADPLSTQPLYTLGGDKHHELMFSLGISQLHAGQPTKAFDCLTEAAQRLHNNPVLWLKLAECCIQCHKPSNHVDFDMGKRRQDMVQKVIGNGKHRKIILCSALNKDNRYHVDSLSYAIPQPTLEFAMLCLKNALYTLPEEVSTPATISIPASPPSTVTSTVPSGIQSSMGSLSSPANIL
;
A
#
# COMPACT_ATOMS: atom_id res chain seq x y z
N ALA A 1 -18.42 -8.01 -24.27
CA ALA A 1 -16.96 -8.03 -24.46
C ALA A 1 -16.37 -6.82 -23.75
N CYS A 2 -15.36 -7.00 -22.90
CA CYS A 2 -14.69 -5.90 -22.22
C CYS A 2 -13.88 -5.09 -23.25
N GLY A 3 -14.06 -3.77 -23.34
CA GLY A 3 -13.42 -2.92 -24.35
C GLY A 3 -11.91 -2.73 -24.21
N VAL A 4 -11.23 -3.59 -23.46
CA VAL A 4 -9.79 -3.53 -23.23
C VAL A 4 -9.06 -4.21 -24.38
N SER A 5 -8.08 -3.52 -24.96
CA SER A 5 -7.23 -4.07 -26.02
C SER A 5 -6.50 -5.34 -25.56
N ALA A 6 -6.53 -6.40 -26.38
CA ALA A 6 -5.85 -7.66 -26.09
C ALA A 6 -4.34 -7.48 -25.88
N ALA A 7 -3.72 -6.55 -26.60
CA ALA A 7 -2.29 -6.23 -26.46
C ALA A 7 -1.97 -5.63 -25.08
N VAL A 8 -2.87 -4.76 -24.57
CA VAL A 8 -2.74 -4.16 -23.23
C VAL A 8 -2.82 -5.24 -22.16
N ALA A 9 -3.80 -6.13 -22.26
CA ALA A 9 -3.95 -7.25 -21.32
C ALA A 9 -2.75 -8.20 -21.35
N TYR A 10 -2.22 -8.51 -22.54
CA TYR A 10 -1.03 -9.34 -22.70
C TYR A 10 0.18 -8.75 -21.96
N TYR A 11 0.52 -7.48 -22.24
CA TYR A 11 1.68 -6.85 -21.63
C TYR A 11 1.52 -6.66 -20.12
N ASN A 12 0.31 -6.32 -19.65
CA ASN A 12 0.02 -6.24 -18.22
C ASN A 12 0.24 -7.59 -17.52
N ASN A 13 -0.27 -8.69 -18.08
CA ASN A 13 -0.10 -10.02 -17.50
C ASN A 13 1.38 -10.45 -17.45
N VAL A 14 2.14 -10.18 -18.52
CA VAL A 14 3.58 -10.45 -18.54
C VAL A 14 4.30 -9.61 -17.48
N ALA A 15 3.90 -8.35 -17.28
CA ALA A 15 4.45 -7.52 -16.21
C ALA A 15 4.17 -8.11 -14.81
N CYS A 16 2.93 -8.52 -14.54
CA CYS A 16 2.56 -9.17 -13.28
C CYS A 16 3.40 -10.42 -13.00
N ILE A 17 3.63 -11.27 -14.01
CA ILE A 17 4.48 -12.47 -13.87
C ILE A 17 5.92 -12.08 -13.52
N ASN A 18 6.49 -11.06 -14.17
CA ASN A 18 7.85 -10.61 -13.87
C ASN A 18 7.96 -9.97 -12.49
N PHE A 19 6.94 -9.21 -12.07
CA PHE A 19 6.88 -8.61 -10.75
C PHE A 19 6.82 -9.68 -9.65
N ALA A 20 5.96 -10.69 -9.81
CA ALA A 20 5.85 -11.82 -8.89
C ALA A 20 7.15 -12.65 -8.79
N ARG A 21 7.98 -12.64 -9.85
CA ARG A 21 9.31 -13.26 -9.86
C ARG A 21 10.40 -12.39 -9.22
N GLY A 22 10.05 -11.27 -8.61
CA GLY A 22 11.02 -10.33 -8.02
C GLY A 22 11.86 -9.58 -9.07
N LYS A 23 11.36 -9.43 -10.31
CA LYS A 23 12.03 -8.70 -11.39
C LYS A 23 11.29 -7.38 -11.70
N PRO A 24 11.36 -6.38 -10.82
CA PRO A 24 10.57 -5.14 -10.95
C PRO A 24 10.96 -4.30 -12.17
N ILE A 25 12.25 -4.29 -12.57
CA ILE A 25 12.72 -3.56 -13.76
C ILE A 25 12.09 -4.14 -15.03
N SER A 26 12.05 -5.47 -15.16
CA SER A 26 11.39 -6.14 -16.28
C SER A 26 9.89 -5.90 -16.28
N ALA A 27 9.24 -5.92 -15.11
CA ALA A 27 7.82 -5.59 -14.98
C ALA A 27 7.53 -4.16 -15.47
N ALA A 28 8.34 -3.17 -15.04
CA ALA A 28 8.22 -1.79 -15.48
C ALA A 28 8.35 -1.65 -17.01
N PHE A 29 9.29 -2.37 -17.64
CA PHE A 29 9.45 -2.38 -19.09
C PHE A 29 8.19 -2.86 -19.83
N TYR A 30 7.56 -3.95 -19.37
CA TYR A 30 6.33 -4.45 -19.98
C TYR A 30 5.13 -3.54 -19.70
N LEU A 31 5.08 -2.88 -18.54
CA LEU A 31 4.04 -1.88 -18.23
C LEU A 31 4.14 -0.64 -19.13
N GLN A 32 5.35 -0.18 -19.46
CA GLN A 32 5.53 0.90 -20.45
C GLN A 32 4.98 0.49 -21.83
N LYS A 33 5.19 -0.77 -22.25
CA LYS A 33 4.57 -1.29 -23.48
C LYS A 33 3.05 -1.34 -23.38
N ALA A 34 2.51 -1.76 -22.23
CA ALA A 34 1.06 -1.77 -22.01
C ALA A 34 0.45 -0.36 -22.10
N LEU A 35 1.13 0.67 -21.55
CA LEU A 35 0.71 2.07 -21.65
C LEU A 35 0.72 2.57 -23.09
N GLU A 36 1.75 2.24 -23.85
CA GLU A 36 1.86 2.64 -25.26
C GLU A 36 0.75 2.00 -26.12
N GLU A 37 0.47 0.71 -25.92
CA GLU A 37 -0.65 0.04 -26.60
C GLU A 37 -2.02 0.57 -26.15
N ASN A 38 -2.14 0.97 -24.88
CA ASN A 38 -3.37 1.60 -24.38
C ASN A 38 -3.59 2.96 -25.04
N ARG A 39 -2.55 3.80 -25.13
CA ARG A 39 -2.58 5.08 -25.84
C ARG A 39 -3.02 4.91 -27.30
N LYS A 40 -2.40 3.98 -28.03
CA LYS A 40 -2.78 3.66 -29.42
C LYS A 40 -4.23 3.19 -29.54
N ALA A 41 -4.68 2.35 -28.62
CA ALA A 41 -6.07 1.87 -28.61
C ALA A 41 -7.05 3.03 -28.44
N ILE A 42 -6.80 3.93 -27.50
CA ILE A 42 -7.64 5.12 -27.26
C ILE A 42 -7.63 6.09 -28.45
N GLU A 43 -6.46 6.34 -29.04
CA GLU A 43 -6.35 7.18 -30.25
C GLU A 43 -7.11 6.58 -31.43
N SER A 44 -7.01 5.26 -31.64
CA SER A 44 -7.72 4.57 -32.72
C SER A 44 -9.24 4.63 -32.60
N VAL A 45 -9.75 4.77 -31.37
CA VAL A 45 -11.16 4.98 -31.08
C VAL A 45 -11.55 6.43 -31.36
N ARG A 46 -10.78 7.40 -30.88
CA ARG A 46 -11.01 8.83 -31.10
C ARG A 46 -11.03 9.24 -32.58
N VAL A 47 -10.15 8.66 -33.40
CA VAL A 47 -10.09 8.94 -34.85
C VAL A 47 -11.34 8.45 -35.59
N LYS A 48 -12.01 7.41 -35.09
CA LYS A 48 -13.25 6.88 -35.69
C LYS A 48 -14.49 7.71 -35.37
N ASP A 49 -14.43 8.52 -34.31
CA ASP A 49 -15.54 9.36 -33.83
C ASP A 49 -15.40 10.84 -34.22
N ALA A 50 -14.66 11.15 -35.29
CA ALA A 50 -14.62 12.51 -35.84
C ALA A 50 -15.96 12.99 -36.41
N ASP A 51 -16.97 12.11 -36.49
CA ASP A 51 -18.34 12.46 -36.83
C ASP A 51 -19.13 12.81 -35.54
N PRO A 52 -19.59 14.06 -35.35
CA PRO A 52 -20.24 14.53 -34.12
C PRO A 52 -21.58 13.82 -33.78
N LEU A 53 -22.08 12.95 -34.66
CA LEU A 53 -23.26 12.09 -34.46
C LEU A 53 -22.91 10.63 -34.11
N SER A 54 -21.63 10.26 -34.12
CA SER A 54 -21.18 8.91 -33.72
C SER A 54 -21.27 8.75 -32.20
N THR A 55 -22.33 8.10 -31.74
CA THR A 55 -22.44 7.68 -30.33
C THR A 55 -21.41 6.60 -30.04
N GLN A 56 -20.37 6.96 -29.29
CA GLN A 56 -19.39 6.04 -28.70
C GLN A 56 -20.11 4.85 -28.02
N PRO A 57 -19.83 3.60 -28.42
CA PRO A 57 -20.40 2.44 -27.76
C PRO A 57 -19.92 2.37 -26.30
N LEU A 58 -20.83 2.27 -25.32
CA LEU A 58 -20.50 2.32 -23.88
C LEU A 58 -19.35 1.38 -23.44
N TYR A 59 -19.09 0.28 -24.15
CA TYR A 59 -18.02 -0.66 -23.81
C TYR A 59 -16.60 -0.09 -24.02
N THR A 60 -16.42 0.95 -24.85
CA THR A 60 -15.12 1.61 -25.06
C THR A 60 -14.74 2.52 -23.89
N LEU A 61 -15.73 3.01 -23.12
CA LEU A 61 -15.52 3.91 -21.99
C LEU A 61 -14.75 3.23 -20.84
N GLY A 62 -14.89 1.91 -20.67
CA GLY A 62 -14.13 1.11 -19.69
C GLY A 62 -12.81 0.55 -20.23
N GLY A 63 -12.45 0.85 -21.48
CA GLY A 63 -11.23 0.34 -22.13
C GLY A 63 -9.97 1.13 -21.80
N ASP A 64 -10.12 2.37 -21.30
CA ASP A 64 -8.98 3.17 -20.83
C ASP A 64 -8.47 2.63 -19.49
N LYS A 65 -7.22 2.17 -19.50
CA LYS A 65 -6.52 1.59 -18.37
C LYS A 65 -5.30 2.41 -17.97
N HIS A 66 -5.18 3.63 -18.49
CA HIS A 66 -4.01 4.48 -18.29
C HIS A 66 -3.62 4.63 -16.82
N HIS A 67 -4.57 5.02 -15.97
CA HIS A 67 -4.30 5.28 -14.55
C HIS A 67 -4.00 4.01 -13.74
N GLU A 68 -4.64 2.87 -14.08
CA GLU A 68 -4.35 1.56 -13.49
C GLU A 68 -2.93 1.07 -13.86
N LEU A 69 -2.53 1.30 -15.12
CA LEU A 69 -1.20 0.95 -15.61
C LEU A 69 -0.12 1.89 -15.05
N MET A 70 -0.39 3.19 -14.94
CA MET A 70 0.50 4.16 -14.28
C MET A 70 0.73 3.80 -12.82
N PHE A 71 -0.33 3.41 -12.10
CA PHE A 71 -0.22 2.91 -10.73
C PHE A 71 0.71 1.69 -10.67
N SER A 72 0.45 0.68 -11.50
CA SER A 72 1.25 -0.56 -11.54
C SER A 72 2.71 -0.30 -11.92
N LEU A 73 2.96 0.66 -12.83
CA LEU A 73 4.30 1.09 -13.22
C LEU A 73 5.02 1.78 -12.06
N GLY A 74 4.33 2.67 -11.34
CA GLY A 74 4.83 3.32 -10.14
C GLY A 74 5.25 2.32 -9.08
N ILE A 75 4.41 1.31 -8.80
CA ILE A 75 4.76 0.21 -7.89
C ILE A 75 6.02 -0.53 -8.36
N SER A 76 6.08 -0.88 -9.64
CA SER A 76 7.25 -1.58 -10.20
C SER A 76 8.53 -0.75 -10.09
N GLN A 77 8.47 0.57 -10.32
CA GLN A 77 9.62 1.46 -10.18
C GLN A 77 10.05 1.65 -8.72
N LEU A 78 9.10 1.70 -7.80
CA LEU A 78 9.36 1.79 -6.37
C LEU A 78 10.15 0.56 -5.89
N HIS A 79 9.70 -0.64 -6.27
CA HIS A 79 10.41 -1.90 -6.00
C HIS A 79 11.75 -2.01 -6.74
N ALA A 80 11.95 -1.27 -7.84
CA ALA A 80 13.23 -1.16 -8.52
C ALA A 80 14.19 -0.14 -7.88
N GLY A 81 13.83 0.46 -6.74
CA GLY A 81 14.65 1.47 -6.05
C GLY A 81 14.72 2.81 -6.78
N GLN A 82 13.71 3.12 -7.61
CA GLN A 82 13.62 4.38 -8.36
C GLN A 82 12.45 5.24 -7.85
N PRO A 83 12.52 5.76 -6.61
CA PRO A 83 11.38 6.42 -5.95
C PRO A 83 10.93 7.71 -6.65
N THR A 84 11.84 8.46 -7.26
CA THR A 84 11.48 9.69 -8.01
C THR A 84 10.61 9.39 -9.22
N LYS A 85 10.98 8.39 -10.03
CA LYS A 85 10.17 7.99 -11.19
C LYS A 85 8.82 7.41 -10.73
N ALA A 86 8.85 6.61 -9.67
CA ALA A 86 7.64 6.03 -9.09
C ALA A 86 6.67 7.13 -8.63
N PHE A 87 7.19 8.19 -8.01
CA PHE A 87 6.41 9.36 -7.60
C PHE A 87 5.71 10.03 -8.78
N ASP A 88 6.42 10.25 -9.90
CA ASP A 88 5.83 10.85 -11.10
C ASP A 88 4.68 9.98 -11.65
N CYS A 89 4.89 8.67 -11.76
CA CYS A 89 3.85 7.73 -12.22
C CYS A 89 2.64 7.67 -11.28
N LEU A 90 2.86 7.65 -9.96
CA LEU A 90 1.78 7.60 -8.96
C LEU A 90 1.03 8.93 -8.86
N THR A 91 1.69 10.05 -9.09
CA THR A 91 1.05 11.37 -9.14
C THR A 91 0.09 11.45 -10.32
N GLU A 92 0.45 10.90 -11.49
CA GLU A 92 -0.47 10.78 -12.62
C GLU A 92 -1.66 9.88 -12.26
N ALA A 93 -1.40 8.72 -11.65
CA ALA A 93 -2.45 7.80 -11.23
C ALA A 93 -3.44 8.44 -10.23
N ALA A 94 -2.98 9.39 -9.41
CA ALA A 94 -3.79 10.09 -8.41
C ALA A 94 -4.95 10.89 -9.01
N GLN A 95 -4.84 11.33 -10.27
CA GLN A 95 -5.92 12.05 -10.95
C GLN A 95 -7.23 11.27 -10.99
N ARG A 96 -7.18 9.92 -11.01
CA ARG A 96 -8.36 9.04 -10.97
C ARG A 96 -8.48 8.17 -9.73
N LEU A 97 -7.36 7.86 -9.07
CA LEU A 97 -7.33 6.92 -7.93
C LEU A 97 -7.24 7.63 -6.56
N HIS A 98 -7.60 8.91 -6.47
CA HIS A 98 -7.53 9.71 -5.23
C HIS A 98 -8.34 9.16 -4.05
N ASN A 99 -9.35 8.31 -4.29
CA ASN A 99 -10.12 7.66 -3.21
C ASN A 99 -9.46 6.37 -2.68
N ASN A 100 -8.32 5.97 -3.24
CA ASN A 100 -7.62 4.76 -2.83
C ASN A 100 -6.57 5.08 -1.74
N PRO A 101 -6.72 4.62 -0.49
CA PRO A 101 -5.74 4.88 0.56
C PRO A 101 -4.37 4.26 0.26
N VAL A 102 -4.32 3.14 -0.49
CA VAL A 102 -3.06 2.49 -0.89
C VAL A 102 -2.23 3.39 -1.79
N LEU A 103 -2.86 4.15 -2.68
CA LEU A 103 -2.15 5.10 -3.54
C LEU A 103 -1.43 6.15 -2.69
N TRP A 104 -2.13 6.74 -1.73
CA TRP A 104 -1.56 7.75 -0.85
C TRP A 104 -0.40 7.20 -0.01
N LEU A 105 -0.54 5.98 0.52
CA LEU A 105 0.56 5.30 1.22
C LEU A 105 1.78 5.11 0.31
N LYS A 106 1.57 4.78 -0.98
CA LYS A 106 2.67 4.57 -1.93
C LYS A 106 3.35 5.88 -2.35
N LEU A 107 2.60 6.97 -2.49
CA LEU A 107 3.19 8.31 -2.67
C LEU A 107 4.03 8.73 -1.46
N ALA A 108 3.53 8.49 -0.25
CA ALA A 108 4.29 8.75 0.98
C ALA A 108 5.57 7.91 1.05
N GLU A 109 5.50 6.61 0.70
CA GLU A 109 6.65 5.71 0.63
C GLU A 109 7.72 6.23 -0.33
N CYS A 110 7.34 6.69 -1.52
CA CYS A 110 8.28 7.30 -2.49
C CYS A 110 9.01 8.49 -1.88
N CYS A 111 8.27 9.41 -1.23
CA CYS A 111 8.83 10.59 -0.59
C CYS A 111 9.82 10.21 0.52
N ILE A 112 9.46 9.27 1.38
CA ILE A 112 10.33 8.80 2.47
C ILE A 112 11.59 8.17 1.90
N GLN A 113 11.48 7.33 0.87
CA GLN A 113 12.62 6.63 0.29
C GLN A 113 13.61 7.58 -0.42
N CYS A 114 13.13 8.69 -0.99
CA CYS A 114 13.99 9.75 -1.55
C CYS A 114 14.89 10.41 -0.50
N HIS A 115 14.40 10.57 0.73
CA HIS A 115 15.15 11.27 1.80
C HIS A 115 15.85 10.32 2.77
N LYS A 116 15.30 9.11 2.95
CA LYS A 116 15.74 8.10 3.90
C LYS A 116 15.59 6.69 3.32
N PRO A 117 16.49 6.27 2.42
CA PRO A 117 16.39 4.98 1.74
C PRO A 117 16.64 3.77 2.66
N SER A 118 17.21 3.98 3.84
CA SER A 118 17.43 2.94 4.85
C SER A 118 17.18 3.49 6.25
N ASN A 119 16.60 2.65 7.09
CA ASN A 119 16.36 2.89 8.51
C ASN A 119 17.27 2.04 9.42
N HIS A 120 18.23 1.29 8.86
CA HIS A 120 19.09 0.39 9.63
C HIS A 120 19.80 1.10 10.79
N VAL A 121 20.26 2.33 10.57
CA VAL A 121 20.94 3.13 11.59
C VAL A 121 20.00 3.52 12.73
N ASP A 122 18.70 3.67 12.47
CA ASP A 122 17.72 4.03 13.51
C ASP A 122 17.41 2.87 14.46
N PHE A 123 17.59 1.63 13.99
CA PHE A 123 17.38 0.41 14.77
C PHE A 123 18.65 -0.10 15.45
N ASP A 124 19.82 0.50 15.16
CA ASP A 124 21.05 0.26 15.93
C ASP A 124 20.97 0.98 17.27
N MET A 125 20.37 0.32 18.26
CA MET A 125 20.15 0.87 19.60
C MET A 125 21.45 1.29 20.30
N GLY A 126 22.58 0.65 19.99
CA GLY A 126 23.88 0.99 20.59
C GLY A 126 24.38 2.34 20.10
N LYS A 127 24.42 2.51 18.78
CA LYS A 127 24.83 3.77 18.14
C LYS A 127 23.83 4.90 18.42
N ARG A 128 22.53 4.60 18.33
CA ARG A 128 21.46 5.57 18.59
C ARG A 128 21.45 6.09 20.00
N ARG A 129 21.74 5.25 20.99
CA ARG A 129 21.85 5.69 22.39
C ARG A 129 22.98 6.71 22.57
N GLN A 130 24.09 6.58 21.85
CA GLN A 130 25.18 7.56 21.89
C GLN A 130 24.76 8.88 21.24
N ASP A 131 24.06 8.83 20.11
CA ASP A 131 23.56 10.02 19.41
C ASP A 131 22.45 10.76 20.19
N MET A 132 21.64 10.02 20.96
CA MET A 132 20.56 10.57 21.77
C MET A 132 21.03 11.27 23.04
N VAL A 133 22.13 10.82 23.64
CA VAL A 133 22.61 11.33 24.93
C VAL A 133 23.59 12.48 24.71
N GLN A 134 23.12 13.71 24.90
CA GLN A 134 23.97 14.90 24.79
C GLN A 134 24.91 15.05 25.97
N LYS A 135 24.43 14.78 27.19
CA LYS A 135 25.20 14.93 28.43
C LYS A 135 24.61 14.09 29.55
N VAL A 136 25.46 13.62 30.46
CA VAL A 136 25.04 13.02 31.74
C VAL A 136 25.56 13.89 32.88
N ILE A 137 24.70 14.23 33.83
CA ILE A 137 25.03 15.04 35.00
C ILE A 137 24.86 14.19 36.26
N GLY A 138 25.93 14.10 37.06
CA GLY A 138 25.96 13.30 38.30
C GLY A 138 26.22 11.82 38.07
N ASN A 139 26.41 11.08 39.17
CA ASN A 139 26.74 9.65 39.18
C ASN A 139 25.70 8.84 39.98
N GLY A 140 25.64 7.52 39.75
CA GLY A 140 24.76 6.62 40.48
C GLY A 140 23.30 6.62 40.01
N LYS A 141 22.36 6.31 40.92
CA LYS A 141 20.93 6.14 40.64
C LYS A 141 20.18 7.45 40.35
N HIS A 142 20.73 8.60 40.75
CA HIS A 142 20.09 9.92 40.62
C HIS A 142 20.73 10.81 39.53
N ARG A 143 21.43 10.20 38.56
CA ARG A 143 22.00 10.94 37.43
C ARG A 143 20.93 11.49 36.51
N LYS A 144 21.17 12.68 35.95
CA LYS A 144 20.31 13.30 34.94
C LYS A 144 20.90 13.04 33.56
N ILE A 145 20.06 12.66 32.59
CA ILE A 145 20.45 12.44 31.20
C ILE A 145 19.83 13.56 30.37
N ILE A 146 20.67 14.34 29.71
CA ILE A 146 20.26 15.35 28.74
C ILE A 146 20.17 14.67 27.38
N LEU A 147 18.98 14.72 26.77
CA LEU A 147 18.73 14.19 25.45
C LEU A 147 18.99 15.26 24.39
N CYS A 148 19.47 14.85 23.22
CA CYS A 148 19.57 15.73 22.05
C CYS A 148 18.17 16.19 21.62
N SER A 149 18.03 17.49 21.35
CA SER A 149 16.77 18.10 20.87
C SER A 149 16.36 17.62 19.47
N ALA A 150 17.35 17.23 18.64
CA ALA A 150 17.12 16.65 17.33
C ALA A 150 18.02 15.42 17.14
N LEU A 151 17.42 14.33 16.70
CA LEU A 151 18.11 13.05 16.44
C LEU A 151 18.72 13.00 15.04
N ASN A 152 18.34 13.93 14.18
CA ASN A 152 18.83 14.07 12.83
C ASN A 152 19.45 15.45 12.67
N LYS A 153 20.71 15.49 12.22
CA LYS A 153 21.45 16.73 11.96
C LYS A 153 21.34 17.16 10.49
N ASP A 154 20.72 16.32 9.67
CA ASP A 154 20.58 16.54 8.25
C ASP A 154 19.45 17.57 8.01
N ASN A 155 19.82 18.79 7.63
CA ASN A 155 18.86 19.87 7.37
C ASN A 155 18.19 19.73 5.99
N ARG A 156 18.45 18.63 5.27
CA ARG A 156 17.89 18.34 3.94
C ARG A 156 16.36 18.16 3.92
N TYR A 157 15.72 18.09 5.09
CA TYR A 157 14.27 18.04 5.21
C TYR A 157 13.61 19.43 5.13
N HIS A 158 14.37 20.51 5.36
CA HIS A 158 13.85 21.87 5.30
C HIS A 158 14.04 22.40 3.87
N VAL A 159 12.92 22.62 3.19
CA VAL A 159 12.88 23.05 1.79
C VAL A 159 12.14 24.38 1.73
N ASP A 160 12.84 25.45 2.08
CA ASP A 160 12.30 26.83 2.13
C ASP A 160 12.02 27.43 0.73
N SER A 161 12.29 26.70 -0.35
CA SER A 161 12.34 27.23 -1.72
C SER A 161 11.56 26.40 -2.73
N LEU A 162 10.44 25.78 -2.34
CA LEU A 162 9.66 24.94 -3.26
C LEU A 162 8.47 25.65 -3.85
N SER A 163 8.30 25.48 -5.16
CA SER A 163 7.08 25.83 -5.87
C SER A 163 5.99 24.83 -5.50
N TYR A 164 4.96 25.27 -4.78
CA TYR A 164 3.79 24.46 -4.43
C TYR A 164 2.92 24.07 -5.63
N ALA A 165 3.20 24.63 -6.82
CA ALA A 165 2.42 24.36 -8.03
C ALA A 165 2.73 23.01 -8.67
N ILE A 166 3.90 22.41 -8.40
CA ILE A 166 4.30 21.11 -8.95
C ILE A 166 4.53 20.15 -7.77
N PRO A 167 3.83 19.00 -7.73
CA PRO A 167 4.06 18.02 -6.67
C PRO A 167 5.51 17.52 -6.73
N GLN A 168 6.18 17.53 -5.58
CA GLN A 168 7.55 17.05 -5.44
C GLN A 168 7.65 16.03 -4.30
N PRO A 169 8.57 15.05 -4.39
CA PRO A 169 8.73 14.02 -3.38
C PRO A 169 9.42 14.54 -2.12
N THR A 170 8.71 15.36 -1.34
CA THR A 170 9.17 15.96 -0.08
C THR A 170 8.57 15.23 1.12
N LEU A 171 9.19 15.34 2.30
CA LEU A 171 8.60 14.77 3.52
C LEU A 171 7.30 15.45 3.93
N GLU A 172 7.16 16.77 3.69
CA GLU A 172 5.91 17.48 3.93
C GLU A 172 4.79 16.93 3.03
N PHE A 173 5.09 16.66 1.76
CA PHE A 173 4.14 16.00 0.85
C PHE A 173 3.82 14.57 1.31
N ALA A 174 4.79 13.84 1.84
CA ALA A 174 4.56 12.52 2.45
C ALA A 174 3.55 12.60 3.60
N MET A 175 3.70 13.57 4.50
CA MET A 175 2.75 13.80 5.59
C MET A 175 1.35 14.10 5.07
N LEU A 176 1.21 14.94 4.03
CA LEU A 176 -0.09 15.21 3.40
C LEU A 176 -0.70 13.93 2.82
N CYS A 177 0.09 13.11 2.14
CA CYS A 177 -0.37 11.82 1.62
C CYS A 177 -0.85 10.90 2.75
N LEU A 178 -0.11 10.79 3.85
CA LEU A 178 -0.54 9.98 5.00
C LEU A 178 -1.85 10.48 5.61
N LYS A 179 -2.07 11.79 5.68
CA LYS A 179 -3.34 12.37 6.11
C LYS A 179 -4.47 12.02 5.13
N ASN A 180 -4.24 12.14 3.83
CA ASN A 180 -5.21 11.76 2.81
C ASN A 180 -5.58 10.26 2.89
N ALA A 181 -4.59 9.40 3.13
CA ALA A 181 -4.81 7.97 3.35
C ALA A 181 -5.73 7.73 4.55
N LEU A 182 -5.47 8.40 5.67
CA LEU A 182 -6.30 8.29 6.87
C LEU A 182 -7.74 8.76 6.61
N TYR A 183 -7.93 9.86 5.88
CA TYR A 183 -9.26 10.37 5.54
C TYR A 183 -10.04 9.48 4.56
N THR A 184 -9.36 8.64 3.76
CA THR A 184 -10.01 7.72 2.82
C THR A 184 -10.33 6.36 3.43
N LEU A 185 -9.88 6.08 4.65
CA LEU A 185 -10.27 4.86 5.35
C LEU A 185 -11.74 4.96 5.80
N PRO A 186 -12.52 3.87 5.69
CA PRO A 186 -13.85 3.83 6.26
C PRO A 186 -13.75 4.03 7.78
N GLU A 187 -14.67 4.82 8.35
CA GLU A 187 -14.82 4.88 9.81
C GLU A 187 -15.15 3.48 10.31
N GLU A 188 -14.32 2.95 11.21
CA GLU A 188 -14.64 1.74 11.96
C GLU A 188 -15.93 2.03 12.74
N VAL A 189 -17.06 1.55 12.20
CA VAL A 189 -18.31 1.51 12.95
C VAL A 189 -18.04 0.54 14.09
N SER A 190 -17.74 1.09 15.26
CA SER A 190 -17.70 0.38 16.53
C SER A 190 -19.12 -0.12 16.82
N THR A 191 -19.49 -1.20 16.14
CA THR A 191 -20.61 -2.03 16.56
C THR A 191 -20.22 -2.55 17.94
N PRO A 192 -20.95 -2.21 19.01
CA PRO A 192 -20.71 -2.84 20.29
C PRO A 192 -20.90 -4.33 20.05
N ALA A 193 -19.81 -5.09 20.17
CA ALA A 193 -19.84 -6.53 20.13
C ALA A 193 -20.85 -6.99 21.17
N THR A 194 -22.08 -7.25 20.74
CA THR A 194 -23.07 -7.91 21.57
C THR A 194 -22.54 -9.32 21.67
N ILE A 195 -21.86 -9.60 22.77
CA ILE A 195 -21.48 -10.94 23.16
C ILE A 195 -22.81 -11.69 23.32
N SER A 196 -23.23 -12.37 22.26
CA SER A 196 -24.34 -13.31 22.31
C SER A 196 -23.89 -14.45 23.21
N ILE A 197 -24.25 -14.35 24.50
CA ILE A 197 -24.12 -15.46 25.43
C ILE A 197 -25.00 -16.59 24.87
N PRO A 198 -24.46 -17.77 24.51
CA PRO A 198 -25.29 -18.88 24.11
C PRO A 198 -26.16 -19.28 25.31
N ALA A 199 -27.48 -19.20 25.12
CA ALA A 199 -28.45 -19.62 26.12
C ALA A 199 -28.21 -21.08 26.50
N SER A 200 -28.08 -21.35 27.80
CA SER A 200 -27.99 -22.70 28.35
C SER A 200 -29.31 -23.45 28.10
N PRO A 201 -29.26 -24.75 27.72
CA PRO A 201 -30.46 -25.55 27.53
C PRO A 201 -31.15 -25.85 28.88
N PRO A 202 -32.48 -26.01 28.91
CA PRO A 202 -33.22 -26.24 30.14
C PRO A 202 -32.93 -27.62 30.71
N SER A 203 -32.60 -27.65 32.00
CA SER A 203 -32.36 -28.88 32.77
C SER A 203 -33.66 -29.66 32.91
N THR A 204 -33.78 -30.79 32.21
CA THR A 204 -34.84 -31.78 32.50
C THR A 204 -34.31 -32.77 33.52
N VAL A 205 -34.89 -32.72 34.71
CA VAL A 205 -34.65 -33.66 35.81
C VAL A 205 -35.42 -34.93 35.51
N THR A 206 -34.75 -36.07 35.29
CA THR A 206 -35.29 -37.37 35.74
C THR A 206 -34.15 -38.38 35.97
N SER A 207 -34.23 -38.99 37.15
CA SER A 207 -33.44 -40.08 37.70
C SER A 207 -33.46 -41.36 36.85
N THR A 208 -32.34 -42.10 36.79
CA THR A 208 -32.14 -43.41 37.45
C THR A 208 -30.80 -44.04 37.01
N VAL A 209 -30.27 -44.88 37.90
CA VAL A 209 -28.89 -45.39 38.00
C VAL A 209 -28.76 -46.79 37.32
N PRO A 210 -27.63 -47.52 37.41
CA PRO A 210 -26.49 -47.61 36.48
C PRO A 210 -26.35 -48.98 35.76
N SER A 211 -25.39 -49.11 34.83
CA SER A 211 -24.31 -50.14 34.85
C SER A 211 -23.67 -50.35 33.47
N GLY A 212 -22.33 -50.46 33.43
CA GLY A 212 -21.63 -51.29 32.43
C GLY A 212 -20.64 -50.60 31.46
N ILE A 213 -19.38 -50.49 31.90
CA ILE A 213 -18.14 -51.01 31.28
C ILE A 213 -17.79 -50.72 29.79
N GLN A 214 -16.49 -50.41 29.58
CA GLN A 214 -15.64 -50.37 28.35
C GLN A 214 -15.61 -49.04 27.55
N SER A 215 -14.54 -48.24 27.63
CA SER A 215 -13.18 -48.36 27.04
C SER A 215 -13.12 -48.21 25.52
N SER A 216 -12.51 -47.13 25.02
CA SER A 216 -11.28 -47.16 24.19
C SER A 216 -11.04 -45.85 23.43
N MET A 217 -9.74 -45.50 23.39
CA MET A 217 -9.04 -44.51 22.56
C MET A 217 -9.44 -44.42 21.08
N GLY A 218 -9.13 -43.26 20.48
CA GLY A 218 -8.93 -43.08 19.04
C GLY A 218 -9.22 -41.64 18.59
N SER A 219 -8.33 -40.68 18.87
CA SER A 219 -7.43 -40.07 17.88
C SER A 219 -8.07 -39.73 16.52
N LEU A 220 -8.11 -38.45 16.16
CA LEU A 220 -7.72 -37.99 14.81
C LEU A 220 -7.55 -36.47 14.79
N SER A 221 -6.29 -36.09 14.60
CA SER A 221 -5.80 -34.80 14.16
C SER A 221 -6.28 -34.48 12.75
N SER A 222 -6.70 -33.24 12.50
CA SER A 222 -6.19 -32.47 11.36
C SER A 222 -6.46 -30.97 11.56
N PRO A 223 -5.47 -30.09 11.31
CA PRO A 223 -5.66 -28.65 11.23
C PRO A 223 -5.96 -28.21 9.79
N ALA A 224 -6.93 -27.32 9.61
CA ALA A 224 -7.08 -26.55 8.37
C ALA A 224 -7.63 -25.16 8.71
N ASN A 225 -6.72 -24.18 8.74
CA ASN A 225 -7.03 -22.75 8.71
C ASN A 225 -6.13 -22.14 7.64
N ILE A 226 -6.70 -21.82 6.48
CA ILE A 226 -6.21 -20.78 5.57
C ILE A 226 -7.42 -20.11 4.91
N LEU A 227 -7.41 -18.77 5.01
CA LEU A 227 -8.29 -17.72 4.48
C LEU A 227 -9.51 -17.35 5.33
#